data_AF-A0A520TWW3-F1
#
_entry.id   AF-A0A520TWW3-F1
#
_cell.length_a   1.000
_cell.length_b   1.000
_cell.length_c   1.000
_cell.angle_alpha   90.00
_cell.angle_beta   90.00
_cell.angle_gamma   90.00
#
_symmetry.space_group_name_H-M   'P 1'
#
loop_
_entity.id
_entity.type
_entity.pdbx_description
1 polymer ?
#
loop_
_entity_poly.entity_id
_entity_poly.type
_entity_poly.pdbx_seq_one_letter_code
_entity_poly.pdbx_strand_id
1 'polypeptide(L)'
;MQNKFYIFFFFIFTNLVYGKCDLGSENLNKFYDSNFSLTTDFTQSFIKNDRDPIKGNILLQRPDNLKITLESPLNSEILINKDHIFQTNYDLDQTVRYDRDQMINQIPAAIMLLSSDQLCKFFKFESCIDGKCLFVNNNSQLELVFSDEILKSLTFYSPNFDESKINFENLSMMQKINDSAFSYNQQVTDLLIFNKND
;
A
#
# COMPACT_ATOMS: atom_id res chain seq x y z
N MET A 1 24.37 22.82 6.02
CA MET A 1 24.83 21.71 6.88
C MET A 1 24.10 21.80 8.20
N GLN A 2 23.20 20.86 8.48
CA GLN A 2 22.76 20.57 9.84
C GLN A 2 22.77 19.06 9.99
N ASN A 3 23.63 18.60 10.91
CA ASN A 3 23.83 17.21 11.24
C ASN A 3 22.54 16.62 11.79
N LYS A 4 22.11 15.51 11.16
CA LYS A 4 21.26 14.49 11.76
C LYS A 4 21.93 13.99 13.05
N PHE A 5 21.16 13.83 14.12
CA PHE A 5 21.18 12.70 15.05
C PHE A 5 20.16 12.97 16.15
N TYR A 6 19.01 12.30 16.10
CA TYR A 6 18.12 12.18 17.26
C TYR A 6 17.80 10.71 17.47
N ILE A 7 18.62 10.10 18.34
CA ILE A 7 18.30 9.08 19.34
C ILE A 7 17.49 7.87 18.82
N PHE A 8 18.18 6.75 18.70
CA PHE A 8 17.59 5.41 18.69
C PHE A 8 16.71 5.22 19.94
N PHE A 9 15.39 5.16 19.75
CA PHE A 9 14.52 4.48 20.70
C PHE A 9 14.47 3.00 20.32
N PHE A 10 15.21 2.17 21.06
CA PHE A 10 14.87 0.76 21.17
C PHE A 10 13.54 0.66 21.92
N PHE A 11 12.43 0.51 21.20
CA PHE A 11 11.22 -0.02 21.81
C PHE A 11 11.50 -1.49 22.14
N ILE A 12 11.75 -1.75 23.42
CA ILE A 12 11.78 -3.10 23.99
C ILE A 12 10.36 -3.65 23.81
N PHE A 13 10.20 -4.53 22.83
CA PHE A 13 8.95 -5.27 22.61
C PHE A 13 8.65 -6.11 23.85
N THR A 14 7.74 -5.63 24.68
CA THR A 14 7.11 -6.51 25.66
C THR A 14 6.24 -7.49 24.88
N ASN A 15 6.51 -8.78 25.09
CA ASN A 15 5.75 -9.91 24.60
C ASN A 15 4.29 -9.80 25.08
N LEU A 16 3.46 -9.09 24.33
CA LEU A 16 2.01 -9.16 24.46
C LEU A 16 1.55 -10.35 23.62
N VAL A 17 1.17 -11.41 24.35
CA VAL A 17 0.26 -12.50 23.98
C VAL A 17 -0.05 -12.56 22.49
N TYR A 18 0.50 -13.58 21.80
CA TYR A 18 0.13 -14.00 20.44
C TYR A 18 -1.34 -14.48 20.42
N GLY A 19 -2.29 -13.57 20.61
CA GLY A 19 -3.60 -13.71 20.01
C GLY A 19 -3.43 -13.41 18.53
N LYS A 20 -3.89 -14.32 17.65
CA LYS A 20 -4.05 -14.03 16.23
C LYS A 20 -4.80 -12.71 16.11
N CYS A 21 -4.33 -11.75 15.30
CA CYS A 21 -5.11 -10.52 15.16
C CYS A 21 -6.44 -10.84 14.48
N ASP A 22 -7.52 -10.80 15.26
CA ASP A 22 -8.87 -10.87 14.73
C ASP A 22 -9.32 -9.47 14.34
N LEU A 23 -9.48 -9.26 13.04
CA LEU A 23 -9.96 -7.99 12.48
C LEU A 23 -11.46 -7.77 12.69
N GLY A 24 -12.15 -8.70 13.38
CA GLY A 24 -13.55 -8.57 13.79
C GLY A 24 -14.55 -8.58 12.64
N SER A 25 -14.11 -8.91 11.42
CA SER A 25 -14.92 -8.96 10.20
C SER A 25 -14.39 -10.03 9.26
N GLU A 26 -15.27 -10.92 8.78
CA GLU A 26 -14.92 -11.96 7.81
C GLU A 26 -14.37 -11.34 6.51
N ASN A 27 -14.95 -10.24 6.04
CA ASN A 27 -14.51 -9.56 4.83
C ASN A 27 -13.10 -8.98 4.97
N LEU A 28 -12.78 -8.39 6.12
CA LEU A 28 -11.42 -7.94 6.42
C LEU A 28 -10.44 -9.10 6.48
N ASN A 29 -10.81 -10.18 7.17
CA ASN A 29 -9.97 -11.36 7.29
C ASN A 29 -9.70 -12.00 5.91
N LYS A 30 -10.70 -12.05 5.01
CA LYS A 30 -10.54 -12.50 3.62
C LYS A 30 -9.60 -11.59 2.82
N PHE A 31 -9.77 -10.27 2.90
CA PHE A 31 -8.95 -9.30 2.15
C PHE A 31 -7.46 -9.31 2.57
N TYR A 32 -7.21 -9.54 3.86
CA TYR A 32 -5.86 -9.60 4.43
C TYR A 32 -5.29 -11.03 4.52
N ASP A 33 -5.93 -12.02 3.87
CA ASP A 33 -5.39 -13.38 3.75
C ASP A 33 -4.05 -13.38 2.99
N SER A 34 -3.09 -14.19 3.44
CA SER A 34 -1.74 -14.22 2.88
C SER A 34 -1.67 -14.68 1.43
N ASN A 35 -2.69 -15.42 0.94
CA ASN A 35 -2.76 -15.92 -0.43
C ASN A 35 -3.70 -15.08 -1.31
N PHE A 36 -4.18 -13.95 -0.80
CA PHE A 36 -5.09 -13.09 -1.54
C PHE A 36 -4.40 -12.38 -2.70
N SER A 37 -5.03 -12.44 -3.88
CA SER A 37 -4.64 -11.67 -5.05
C SER A 37 -5.84 -10.96 -5.66
N LEU A 38 -5.63 -9.74 -6.15
CA LEU A 38 -6.65 -8.99 -6.89
C LEU A 38 -6.06 -8.20 -8.05
N THR A 39 -6.94 -7.87 -8.99
CA THR A 39 -6.75 -6.81 -9.97
C THR A 39 -7.91 -5.83 -9.87
N THR A 40 -7.65 -4.53 -9.92
CA THR A 40 -8.70 -3.51 -9.84
C THR A 40 -8.27 -2.24 -10.52
N ASP A 41 -9.21 -1.57 -11.16
CA ASP A 41 -9.04 -0.17 -11.52
C ASP A 41 -9.34 0.68 -10.28
N PHE A 42 -8.82 1.90 -10.25
CA PHE A 42 -9.09 2.81 -9.15
C PHE A 42 -9.17 4.28 -9.58
N THR A 43 -9.93 5.04 -8.79
CA THR A 43 -9.91 6.50 -8.80
C THR A 43 -9.57 6.99 -7.40
N GLN A 44 -8.46 7.72 -7.26
CA GLN A 44 -8.04 8.40 -6.04
C GLN A 44 -8.45 9.87 -6.07
N SER A 45 -9.12 10.33 -5.02
CA SER A 45 -9.41 11.74 -4.76
C SER A 45 -8.73 12.24 -3.49
N PHE A 46 -8.52 13.55 -3.43
CA PHE A 46 -7.91 14.24 -2.30
C PHE A 46 -8.96 15.09 -1.60
N ILE A 47 -9.23 14.81 -0.32
CA ILE A 47 -10.40 15.40 0.36
C ILE A 47 -10.19 16.87 0.72
N LYS A 48 -8.96 17.22 1.11
CA LYS A 48 -8.61 18.57 1.58
C LYS A 48 -7.90 19.44 0.54
N ASN A 49 -7.50 18.85 -0.59
CA ASN A 49 -6.73 19.50 -1.63
C ASN A 49 -7.51 19.47 -2.95
N ASP A 50 -7.63 20.61 -3.62
CA ASP A 50 -8.29 20.72 -4.94
C ASP A 50 -7.37 20.21 -6.06
N ARG A 51 -6.95 18.95 -5.93
CA ARG A 51 -6.11 18.25 -6.91
C ARG A 51 -7.00 17.39 -7.78
N ASP A 52 -6.65 17.31 -9.06
CA ASP A 52 -7.30 16.41 -9.99
C ASP A 52 -7.24 14.95 -9.49
N PRO A 53 -8.32 14.18 -9.67
CA PRO A 53 -8.32 12.77 -9.33
C PRO A 53 -7.25 12.00 -10.12
N ILE A 54 -6.60 11.05 -9.45
CA ILE A 54 -5.65 10.14 -10.08
C ILE A 54 -6.37 8.84 -10.42
N LYS A 55 -6.16 8.32 -11.62
CA LYS A 55 -6.71 7.05 -12.07
C LYS A 55 -5.62 6.05 -12.38
N GLY A 56 -5.94 4.78 -12.30
CA GLY A 56 -4.97 3.73 -12.56
C GLY A 56 -5.48 2.33 -12.32
N ASN A 57 -4.55 1.39 -12.38
CA ASN A 57 -4.78 -0.02 -12.11
C ASN A 57 -3.85 -0.52 -11.01
N ILE A 58 -4.36 -1.44 -10.19
CA ILE A 58 -3.63 -2.13 -9.13
C ILE A 58 -3.64 -3.63 -9.43
N LEU A 59 -2.46 -4.24 -9.40
CA LEU A 59 -2.28 -5.68 -9.27
C LEU A 59 -1.69 -5.95 -7.88
N LEU A 60 -2.35 -6.81 -7.11
CA LEU A 60 -1.89 -7.24 -5.79
C LEU A 60 -1.80 -8.76 -5.77
N GLN A 61 -0.65 -9.28 -5.36
CA GLN A 61 -0.46 -10.69 -5.03
C GLN A 61 0.37 -10.77 -3.75
N ARG A 62 -0.31 -11.09 -2.64
CA ARG A 62 0.34 -11.22 -1.34
C ARG A 62 1.26 -12.44 -1.29
N PRO A 63 2.32 -12.42 -0.45
CA PRO A 63 2.66 -11.33 0.49
C PRO A 63 3.54 -10.22 -0.10
N ASP A 64 4.05 -10.37 -1.31
CA ASP A 64 5.24 -9.61 -1.73
C ASP A 64 5.02 -8.67 -2.91
N ASN A 65 3.97 -8.87 -3.71
CA ASN A 65 3.87 -8.24 -5.02
C ASN A 65 2.72 -7.24 -5.07
N LEU A 66 3.06 -5.97 -5.33
CA LEU A 66 2.10 -4.90 -5.59
C LEU A 66 2.59 -4.11 -6.80
N LYS A 67 1.74 -3.94 -7.81
CA LYS A 67 2.00 -3.05 -8.93
C LYS A 67 0.87 -2.05 -9.05
N ILE A 68 1.21 -0.77 -9.14
CA ILE A 68 0.27 0.33 -9.34
C ILE A 68 0.71 1.07 -10.58
N THR A 69 -0.18 1.16 -11.57
CA THR A 69 0.06 1.90 -12.81
C THR A 69 -0.88 3.09 -12.83
N LEU A 70 -0.33 4.29 -13.00
CA LEU A 70 -1.08 5.54 -13.09
C LEU A 70 -1.33 5.87 -14.56
N GLU A 71 -2.57 6.25 -14.86
CA GLU A 71 -2.96 6.72 -16.17
C GLU A 71 -2.44 8.15 -16.45
N SER A 72 -2.55 8.56 -17.70
CA SER A 72 -2.29 9.95 -18.12
C SER A 72 -3.10 10.94 -17.27
N PRO A 73 -2.50 12.07 -16.85
CA PRO A 73 -1.23 12.63 -17.33
C PRO A 73 0.00 12.21 -16.52
N LEU A 74 -0.12 11.33 -15.51
CA LEU A 74 1.01 11.00 -14.63
C LEU A 74 1.91 9.90 -15.17
N ASN A 75 1.38 9.01 -16.04
CA ASN A 75 2.11 7.97 -16.77
C ASN A 75 3.29 7.38 -15.98
N SER A 76 2.99 6.76 -14.85
CA SER A 76 4.01 6.24 -13.94
C SER A 76 3.58 4.94 -13.31
N GLU A 77 4.56 4.23 -12.75
CA GLU A 77 4.36 2.92 -12.15
C GLU A 77 5.12 2.81 -10.83
N ILE A 78 4.51 2.19 -9.83
CA ILE A 78 5.19 1.69 -8.64
C ILE A 78 5.05 0.17 -8.64
N LEU A 79 6.16 -0.54 -8.63
CA LEU A 79 6.22 -1.99 -8.46
C LEU A 79 6.99 -2.31 -7.17
N ILE A 80 6.34 -3.02 -6.27
CA ILE A 80 6.94 -3.62 -5.08
C ILE A 80 6.96 -5.12 -5.34
N ASN A 81 8.12 -5.74 -5.19
CA ASN A 81 8.26 -7.19 -5.14
C ASN A 81 8.97 -7.61 -3.86
N LYS A 82 9.34 -8.89 -3.77
CA LYS A 82 9.98 -9.45 -2.57
C LYS A 82 11.23 -8.69 -2.12
N ASP A 83 12.02 -8.21 -3.06
CA ASP A 83 13.38 -7.71 -2.80
C ASP A 83 13.50 -6.19 -3.00
N HIS A 84 12.71 -5.61 -3.91
CA HIS A 84 12.90 -4.24 -4.37
C HIS A 84 11.59 -3.49 -4.56
N ILE A 85 11.72 -2.16 -4.59
CA ILE A 85 10.71 -1.23 -5.07
C ILE A 85 11.26 -0.56 -6.33
N PHE A 86 10.47 -0.53 -7.38
CA PHE A 86 10.75 0.22 -8.61
C PHE A 86 9.71 1.33 -8.75
N GLN A 87 10.17 2.54 -9.00
CA GLN A 87 9.33 3.69 -9.33
C GLN A 87 9.72 4.15 -10.73
N THR A 88 8.80 4.03 -11.67
CA THR A 88 9.03 4.39 -13.07
C THR A 88 8.22 5.60 -13.43
N ASN A 89 8.85 6.58 -14.05
CA ASN A 89 8.21 7.70 -14.73
C ASN A 89 8.44 7.52 -16.23
N TYR A 90 7.36 7.24 -16.98
CA TYR A 90 7.47 6.96 -18.41
C TYR A 90 7.70 8.22 -19.25
N ASP A 91 7.25 9.39 -18.78
CA ASP A 91 7.48 10.65 -19.48
C ASP A 91 8.95 11.09 -19.40
N LEU A 92 9.63 10.73 -18.30
CA LEU A 92 11.06 10.96 -18.10
C LEU A 92 11.94 9.81 -18.59
N ASP A 93 11.34 8.70 -19.04
CA ASP A 93 12.02 7.46 -19.37
C ASP A 93 13.03 7.03 -18.28
N GLN A 94 12.59 7.09 -17.02
CA GLN A 94 13.42 6.81 -15.86
C GLN A 94 12.76 5.85 -14.87
N THR A 95 13.55 4.90 -14.37
CA THR A 95 13.19 4.01 -13.26
C THR A 95 14.15 4.20 -12.11
N VAL A 96 13.63 4.38 -10.90
CA VAL A 96 14.40 4.38 -9.66
C VAL A 96 14.13 3.09 -8.91
N ARG A 97 15.20 2.39 -8.52
CA ARG A 97 15.16 1.16 -7.73
C ARG A 97 15.64 1.42 -6.30
N TYR A 98 14.82 1.00 -5.35
CA TYR A 98 15.13 1.02 -3.92
C TYR A 98 15.16 -0.39 -3.33
N ASP A 99 15.95 -0.56 -2.28
CA ASP A 99 15.85 -1.70 -1.37
C ASP A 99 14.47 -1.68 -0.66
N ARG A 100 13.76 -2.81 -0.71
CA ARG A 100 12.40 -2.89 -0.17
C ARG A 100 12.36 -2.58 1.32
N ASP A 101 13.21 -3.24 2.10
CA ASP A 101 13.17 -3.18 3.56
C ASP A 101 13.44 -1.77 4.10
N GLN A 102 14.17 -0.95 3.35
CA GLN A 102 14.47 0.43 3.70
C GLN A 102 13.35 1.42 3.40
N MET A 103 12.60 1.19 2.31
CA MET A 103 11.69 2.20 1.74
C MET A 103 10.22 1.83 1.83
N ILE A 104 9.85 0.56 2.07
CA ILE A 104 8.45 0.11 2.02
C ILE A 104 7.51 0.88 2.96
N ASN A 105 7.99 1.25 4.15
CA ASN A 105 7.20 2.01 5.14
C ASN A 105 6.97 3.47 4.73
N GLN A 106 7.65 3.97 3.68
CA GLN A 106 7.46 5.31 3.14
C GLN A 106 6.42 5.33 2.01
N ILE A 107 5.90 4.17 1.60
CA ILE A 107 4.93 4.05 0.52
C ILE A 107 3.55 3.76 1.12
N PRO A 108 2.62 4.72 1.16
CA PRO A 108 1.29 4.51 1.75
C PRO A 108 0.55 3.31 1.16
N ALA A 109 0.67 3.10 -0.15
CA ALA A 109 0.04 2.00 -0.85
C ALA A 109 0.55 0.61 -0.40
N ALA A 110 1.73 0.52 0.23
CA ALA A 110 2.23 -0.72 0.81
C ALA A 110 1.36 -1.24 1.98
N ILE A 111 0.42 -0.43 2.49
CA ILE A 111 -0.60 -0.90 3.44
C ILE A 111 -1.41 -2.08 2.89
N MET A 112 -1.60 -2.13 1.55
CA MET A 112 -2.26 -3.23 0.86
C MET A 112 -1.43 -4.52 0.83
N LEU A 113 -0.15 -4.51 1.26
CA LEU A 113 0.69 -5.70 1.37
C LEU A 113 0.79 -6.25 2.81
N LEU A 114 0.31 -5.51 3.81
CA LEU A 114 0.40 -5.94 5.21
C LEU A 114 -0.43 -7.19 5.48
N SER A 115 0.07 -8.17 6.23
CA SER A 115 -0.78 -9.20 6.83
C SER A 115 -1.68 -8.63 7.92
N SER A 116 -2.72 -9.36 8.35
CA SER A 116 -3.55 -8.95 9.50
C SER A 116 -2.72 -8.64 10.75
N ASP A 117 -1.73 -9.47 11.06
CA ASP A 117 -0.85 -9.24 12.22
C ASP A 117 0.02 -7.98 12.06
N GLN A 118 0.47 -7.67 10.83
CA GLN A 118 1.20 -6.43 10.57
C GLN A 118 0.27 -5.22 10.67
N LEU A 119 -0.94 -5.29 10.11
CA LEU A 119 -1.92 -4.24 10.21
C LEU A 119 -2.19 -3.86 11.67
N CYS A 120 -2.36 -4.85 12.54
CA CYS A 120 -2.63 -4.64 13.96
C CYS A 120 -1.43 -4.14 14.77
N LYS A 121 -0.21 -4.29 14.24
CA LYS A 121 0.99 -3.64 14.79
C LYS A 121 1.03 -2.15 14.44
N PHE A 122 0.54 -1.77 13.26
CA PHE A 122 0.55 -0.39 12.79
C PHE A 122 -0.69 0.41 13.20
N PHE A 123 -1.83 -0.25 13.35
CA PHE A 123 -3.11 0.37 13.68
C PHE A 123 -3.85 -0.44 14.74
N LYS A 124 -4.54 0.27 15.62
CA LYS A 124 -5.55 -0.30 16.49
C LYS A 124 -6.86 -0.43 15.71
N PHE A 125 -7.44 -1.63 15.70
CA PHE A 125 -8.81 -1.83 15.24
C PHE A 125 -9.80 -1.08 16.15
N GLU A 126 -10.68 -0.30 15.56
CA GLU A 126 -11.67 0.49 16.30
C GLU A 126 -13.08 -0.10 16.16
N SER A 127 -13.55 -0.30 14.93
CA SER A 127 -14.87 -0.87 14.68
C SER A 127 -14.99 -1.44 13.27
N CYS A 128 -15.96 -2.32 13.06
CA CYS A 128 -16.49 -2.59 11.73
C CYS A 128 -18.02 -2.71 11.78
N ILE A 129 -18.71 -1.71 11.22
CA ILE A 129 -20.17 -1.58 11.27
C ILE A 129 -20.66 -1.40 9.83
N ASP A 130 -21.64 -2.20 9.40
CA ASP A 130 -22.23 -2.14 8.06
C ASP A 130 -21.19 -2.16 6.92
N GLY A 131 -20.16 -3.01 7.05
CA GLY A 131 -19.08 -3.16 6.07
C GLY A 131 -18.04 -2.03 6.09
N LYS A 132 -18.23 -1.00 6.93
CA LYS A 132 -17.27 0.07 7.14
C LYS A 132 -16.38 -0.26 8.32
N CYS A 133 -15.11 -0.54 8.06
CA CYS A 133 -14.13 -0.88 9.09
C CYS A 133 -13.09 0.22 9.28
N LEU A 134 -12.83 0.57 10.54
CA LEU A 134 -12.00 1.70 10.95
C LEU A 134 -10.80 1.23 11.78
N PHE A 135 -9.63 1.75 11.40
CA PHE A 135 -8.34 1.50 12.02
C PHE A 135 -7.68 2.84 12.34
N VAL A 136 -7.15 2.96 13.55
CA VAL A 136 -6.55 4.21 14.03
C VAL A 136 -5.17 3.98 14.63
N ASN A 137 -4.29 4.93 14.39
CA ASN A 137 -3.02 5.12 15.08
C ASN A 137 -3.00 6.59 15.55
N ASN A 138 -2.16 6.94 16.52
CA ASN A 138 -2.08 8.24 17.19
C ASN A 138 -2.41 9.45 16.28
N ASN A 139 -1.83 9.48 15.08
CA ASN A 139 -2.05 10.55 14.12
C ASN A 139 -2.47 10.04 12.73
N SER A 140 -2.95 8.80 12.57
CA SER A 140 -3.28 8.27 11.24
C SER A 140 -4.50 7.38 11.28
N GLN A 141 -5.26 7.38 10.20
CA GLN A 141 -6.51 6.65 10.10
C GLN A 141 -6.55 5.88 8.78
N LEU A 142 -7.02 4.65 8.84
CA LEU A 142 -7.36 3.82 7.70
C LEU A 142 -8.82 3.40 7.82
N GLU A 143 -9.59 3.65 6.78
CA GLU A 143 -10.97 3.21 6.66
C GLU A 143 -11.11 2.34 5.41
N LEU A 144 -11.73 1.18 5.57
CA LEU A 144 -12.01 0.23 4.49
C LEU A 144 -13.52 0.04 4.42
N VAL A 145 -14.10 0.19 3.22
CA VAL A 145 -15.54 0.02 3.01
C VAL A 145 -15.77 -1.16 2.10
N PHE A 146 -16.52 -2.13 2.60
CA PHE A 146 -16.94 -3.33 1.89
C PHE A 146 -18.43 -3.27 1.56
N SER A 147 -18.80 -3.77 0.40
CA SER A 147 -20.19 -4.01 -0.01
C SER A 147 -20.23 -5.33 -0.75
N ASP A 148 -21.13 -6.23 -0.32
CA ASP A 148 -21.26 -7.59 -0.83
C ASP A 148 -19.91 -8.35 -0.83
N GLU A 149 -19.19 -8.27 0.28
CA GLU A 149 -17.85 -8.85 0.49
C GLU A 149 -16.72 -8.26 -0.37
N ILE A 150 -17.02 -7.29 -1.24
CA ILE A 150 -16.06 -6.66 -2.13
C ILE A 150 -15.60 -5.32 -1.55
N LEU A 151 -14.28 -5.10 -1.52
CA LEU A 151 -13.71 -3.80 -1.15
C LEU A 151 -14.11 -2.74 -2.18
N LYS A 152 -14.80 -1.69 -1.74
CA LYS A 152 -15.26 -0.58 -2.59
C LYS A 152 -14.42 0.66 -2.44
N SER A 153 -13.95 0.97 -1.24
CA SER A 153 -13.04 2.09 -1.04
C SER A 153 -12.09 1.90 0.13
N LEU A 154 -10.96 2.60 0.02
CA LEU A 154 -9.97 2.78 1.08
C LEU A 154 -9.78 4.28 1.28
N THR A 155 -9.96 4.77 2.50
CA THR A 155 -9.61 6.14 2.87
C THR A 155 -8.41 6.08 3.81
N PHE A 156 -7.38 6.87 3.52
CA PHE A 156 -6.19 6.97 4.35
C PHE A 156 -5.91 8.43 4.69
N TYR A 157 -5.63 8.67 5.98
CA TYR A 157 -5.19 9.95 6.49
C TYR A 157 -3.90 9.80 7.30
N SER A 158 -2.95 10.69 7.03
CA SER A 158 -1.76 10.89 7.87
C SER A 158 -1.26 12.33 7.70
N PRO A 159 -0.63 12.94 8.72
CA PRO A 159 -0.03 14.28 8.64
C PRO A 159 0.92 14.46 7.46
N ASN A 160 1.57 13.38 7.00
CA ASN A 160 2.54 13.42 5.91
C ASN A 160 1.90 13.26 4.52
N PHE A 161 0.67 12.77 4.43
CA PHE A 161 0.05 12.35 3.17
C PHE A 161 -1.32 13.01 2.90
N ASP A 162 -1.77 13.88 3.81
CA ASP A 162 -3.14 14.39 3.85
C ASP A 162 -4.20 13.27 3.80
N GLU A 163 -5.46 13.64 3.69
CA GLU A 163 -6.56 12.69 3.54
C GLU A 163 -6.80 12.40 2.05
N SER A 164 -6.74 11.11 1.69
CA SER A 164 -7.02 10.62 0.35
C SER A 164 -7.97 9.44 0.39
N LYS A 165 -8.81 9.34 -0.64
CA LYS A 165 -9.77 8.25 -0.82
C LYS A 165 -9.53 7.57 -2.16
N ILE A 166 -9.40 6.25 -2.13
CA ILE A 166 -9.32 5.38 -3.30
C ILE A 166 -10.66 4.67 -3.44
N ASN A 167 -11.31 4.82 -4.59
CA ASN A 167 -12.46 4.01 -4.97
C ASN A 167 -12.00 2.93 -5.93
N PHE A 168 -12.42 1.68 -5.69
CA PHE A 168 -12.06 0.52 -6.49
C PHE A 168 -13.18 0.19 -7.47
N GLU A 169 -12.80 -0.06 -8.72
CA GLU A 169 -13.66 -0.36 -9.85
C GLU A 169 -13.17 -1.65 -10.54
N ASN A 170 -14.09 -2.42 -11.13
CA ASN A 170 -13.75 -3.65 -11.87
C ASN A 170 -12.90 -4.67 -11.09
N LEU A 171 -13.08 -4.73 -9.77
CA LEU A 171 -12.30 -5.62 -8.90
C LEU A 171 -12.53 -7.09 -9.25
N SER A 172 -11.44 -7.80 -9.55
CA SER A 172 -11.41 -9.24 -9.79
C SER A 172 -10.48 -9.91 -8.77
N MET A 173 -11.05 -10.80 -7.95
CA MET A 173 -10.28 -11.63 -7.03
C MET A 173 -9.85 -12.90 -7.74
N MET A 174 -8.61 -13.32 -7.53
CA MET A 174 -8.05 -14.52 -8.14
C MET A 174 -7.05 -15.22 -7.23
N GLN A 175 -6.80 -16.49 -7.49
CA GLN A 175 -5.87 -17.28 -6.67
C GLN A 175 -4.41 -16.91 -6.93
N LYS A 176 -4.06 -16.59 -8.19
CA LYS A 176 -2.70 -16.25 -8.60
C LYS A 176 -2.75 -15.36 -9.84
N ILE A 177 -1.88 -14.36 -9.86
CA ILE A 177 -1.55 -13.54 -11.02
C ILE A 177 -0.23 -14.07 -11.61
N ASN A 178 -0.06 -13.96 -12.93
CA ASN A 178 1.21 -14.37 -13.54
C ASN A 178 2.37 -13.55 -12.97
N ASP A 179 3.43 -14.22 -12.52
CA ASP A 179 4.59 -13.59 -11.89
C ASP A 179 5.27 -12.56 -12.83
N SER A 180 5.15 -12.75 -14.16
CA SER A 180 5.64 -11.78 -15.15
C SER A 180 4.94 -10.42 -15.09
N ALA A 181 3.70 -10.36 -14.56
CA ALA A 181 2.98 -9.09 -14.37
C ALA A 181 3.65 -8.19 -13.33
N PHE A 182 4.49 -8.76 -12.46
CA PHE A 182 5.26 -8.05 -11.43
C PHE A 182 6.74 -7.88 -11.80
N SER A 183 7.02 -7.78 -13.09
CA SER A 183 8.34 -7.40 -13.60
C SER A 183 8.36 -5.90 -13.90
N TYR A 184 9.45 -5.22 -13.54
CA TYR A 184 9.62 -3.82 -13.87
C TYR A 184 9.84 -3.66 -15.38
N ASN A 185 9.48 -2.50 -15.93
CA ASN A 185 9.69 -2.24 -17.34
C ASN A 185 11.19 -2.08 -17.64
N GLN A 186 11.77 -3.05 -18.35
CA GLN A 186 13.19 -3.05 -18.74
C GLN A 186 13.48 -2.22 -20.01
N GLN A 187 12.45 -1.69 -20.67
CA GLN A 187 12.63 -0.84 -21.86
C GLN A 187 13.02 0.60 -21.51
N VAL A 188 12.87 0.98 -20.25
CA VAL A 188 13.25 2.29 -19.73
C VAL A 188 14.76 2.46 -19.77
N THR A 189 15.26 3.57 -20.31
CA THR A 189 16.69 3.71 -20.61
C THR A 189 17.55 4.15 -19.42
N ASP A 190 16.97 4.87 -18.45
CA ASP A 190 17.69 5.32 -17.25
C ASP A 190 17.25 4.58 -15.99
N LEU A 191 18.14 3.73 -15.44
CA LEU A 191 17.93 3.03 -14.18
C LEU A 191 18.84 3.60 -13.10
N LEU A 192 18.24 4.28 -12.13
CA LEU A 192 18.92 4.76 -10.93
C LEU A 192 18.76 3.75 -9.80
N ILE A 193 19.87 3.41 -9.13
CA ILE A 193 19.89 2.46 -8.02
C ILE A 193 20.35 3.18 -6.76
N PHE A 194 19.51 3.17 -5.72
CA PHE A 194 19.86 3.68 -4.40
C PHE A 194 20.03 2.52 -3.41
N ASN A 195 21.19 2.43 -2.78
CA ASN A 195 21.50 1.45 -1.75
C ASN A 195 21.69 2.14 -0.38
N LYS A 196 21.77 1.33 0.69
CA LYS A 196 21.84 1.70 2.11
C LYS A 196 22.84 2.81 2.51
N ASN A 197 23.80 3.15 1.64
CA ASN A 197 24.90 4.06 1.93
C ASN A 197 24.93 5.32 1.05
N ASP A 198 23.91 5.53 0.20
CA ASP A 198 23.80 6.71 -0.68
C ASP A 198 23.08 7.89 -0.02
#